data_AF-A0A377XCE7-F1
#
_entry.id   AF-A0A377XCE7-F1
#
_cell.length_a   1.000
_cell.length_b   1.000
_cell.length_c   1.000
_cell.angle_alpha   90.00
_cell.angle_beta   90.00
_cell.angle_gamma   90.00
#
_symmetry.space_group_name_H-M   'P 1'
#
loop_
_entity.id
_entity.type
_entity.pdbx_description
1 polymer ?
#
loop_
_entity_poly.entity_id
_entity_poly.type
_entity_poly.pdbx_seq_one_letter_code
_entity_poly.pdbx_strand_id
1 'polypeptide(L)'
;MIRGGHVDLTVLGAFEVDVAGNIASWMIPGKMVKGMGGAMDLVAGAQNIIVVMTHASKNGESKLLPQCTLPLTGVGCIRRVLTDLALLEIVDGAFVLREVAPGISPDEVIRKTAGRLIVADDVREMRFS
;
A
#
# COMPACT_ATOMS: atom_id res chain seq x y z
N MET A 1 11.66 5.09 21.41
CA MET A 1 12.06 5.33 20.00
C MET A 1 10.84 5.23 19.08
N ILE A 2 10.32 4.03 18.77
CA ILE A 2 9.21 3.83 17.80
C ILE A 2 7.91 4.53 18.21
N ARG A 3 7.28 4.13 19.32
CA ARG A 3 6.03 4.76 19.80
C ARG A 3 6.17 6.21 20.29
N GLY A 4 7.41 6.70 20.43
CA GLY A 4 7.69 8.08 20.81
C GLY A 4 7.68 9.04 19.62
N GLY A 5 7.41 8.57 18.40
CA GLY A 5 7.42 9.42 17.21
C GLY A 5 8.81 9.83 16.74
N HIS A 6 9.88 9.19 17.24
CA HIS A 6 11.26 9.49 16.85
C HIS A 6 11.70 8.76 15.59
N VAL A 7 10.77 8.17 14.85
CA VAL A 7 11.01 7.48 13.58
C VAL A 7 10.36 8.30 12.48
N ASP A 8 11.18 8.93 11.66
CA ASP A 8 10.71 9.82 10.59
C ASP A 8 10.00 9.08 9.46
N LEU A 9 10.48 7.86 9.15
CA LEU A 9 10.00 7.04 8.04
C LEU A 9 9.95 5.56 8.44
N THR A 10 8.86 4.90 8.09
CA THR A 10 8.70 3.45 8.19
C THR A 10 8.35 2.87 6.82
N VAL A 11 9.02 1.78 6.46
CA VAL A 11 8.73 1.02 5.24
C VAL A 11 8.29 -0.38 5.64
N LEU A 12 7.13 -0.82 5.16
CA LEU A 12 6.53 -2.11 5.52
C LEU A 12 6.03 -2.84 4.28
N GLY A 13 6.10 -4.18 4.33
CA GLY A 13 5.34 -5.02 3.41
C GLY A 13 3.88 -5.14 3.81
N ALA A 14 3.01 -5.46 2.86
CA ALA A 14 1.60 -5.71 3.11
C ALA A 14 1.06 -6.86 2.25
N PHE A 15 -0.02 -7.49 2.75
CA PHE A 15 -0.85 -8.40 1.96
C PHE A 15 -1.96 -7.63 1.25
N GLU A 16 -2.55 -6.64 1.92
CA GLU A 16 -3.58 -5.74 1.38
C GLU A 16 -3.38 -4.32 1.90
N VAL A 17 -3.77 -3.35 1.07
CA VAL A 17 -3.99 -1.96 1.45
C VAL A 17 -5.32 -1.51 0.85
N ASP A 18 -6.09 -0.69 1.55
CA ASP A 18 -7.35 -0.14 1.02
C ASP A 18 -7.36 1.38 0.85
N VAL A 19 -8.41 1.87 0.18
CA VAL A 19 -8.57 3.29 -0.14
C VAL A 19 -8.73 4.19 1.10
N ALA A 20 -9.01 3.63 2.28
CA ALA A 20 -9.06 4.37 3.52
C ALA A 20 -7.68 4.47 4.19
N GLY A 21 -6.63 3.85 3.62
CA GLY A 21 -5.30 3.82 4.20
C GLY A 21 -5.12 2.74 5.27
N ASN A 22 -5.99 1.73 5.29
CA ASN A 22 -5.78 0.56 6.16
C ASN A 22 -4.72 -0.36 5.57
N ILE A 23 -4.04 -1.10 6.43
CA ILE A 23 -3.02 -2.08 6.05
C ILE A 23 -3.32 -3.41 6.73
N ALA A 24 -3.24 -4.51 5.99
CA ALA A 24 -3.21 -5.87 6.53
C ALA A 24 -1.91 -6.56 6.11
N SER A 25 -1.09 -6.97 7.08
CA SER A 25 0.28 -7.44 6.80
C SER A 25 0.78 -8.59 7.68
N TRP A 26 0.01 -9.06 8.66
CA TRP A 26 0.52 -9.99 9.66
C TRP A 26 -0.08 -11.41 9.63
N MET A 27 -1.28 -11.58 9.06
CA MET A 27 -1.91 -12.90 8.93
C MET A 27 -2.83 -13.03 7.72
N ILE A 28 -3.01 -14.28 7.30
CA ILE A 28 -4.02 -14.74 6.35
C ILE A 28 -4.77 -15.91 7.03
N PRO A 29 -6.05 -15.75 7.39
CA PRO A 29 -6.82 -16.81 8.04
C PRO A 29 -6.75 -18.14 7.28
N GLY A 30 -6.46 -19.23 8.01
CA GLY A 30 -6.37 -20.58 7.45
C GLY A 30 -5.16 -20.87 6.57
N LYS A 31 -4.25 -19.90 6.34
CA LYS A 31 -3.04 -20.10 5.52
C LYS A 31 -1.75 -19.70 6.22
N MET A 32 -1.69 -18.52 6.82
CA MET A 32 -0.44 -17.97 7.37
C MET A 32 -0.71 -17.16 8.63
N VAL A 33 -0.11 -17.55 9.75
CA VAL A 33 -0.16 -16.82 11.02
C VAL A 33 1.26 -16.69 11.54
N LYS A 34 1.87 -15.50 11.41
CA LYS A 34 3.24 -15.24 11.87
C LYS A 34 3.29 -14.37 13.14
N GLY A 35 2.14 -13.90 13.61
CA GLY A 35 2.05 -12.86 14.64
C GLY A 35 2.40 -11.48 14.07
N MET A 36 1.91 -10.43 14.73
CA MET A 36 2.10 -9.04 14.31
C MET A 36 3.50 -8.48 14.57
N GLY A 37 4.27 -9.10 15.48
CA GLY A 37 5.56 -8.58 15.90
C GLY A 37 5.48 -7.10 16.28
N GLY A 38 6.45 -6.30 15.84
CA GLY A 38 6.44 -4.84 16.02
C GLY A 38 5.70 -4.06 14.93
N ALA A 39 4.99 -4.71 14.00
CA ALA A 39 4.37 -4.02 12.86
C ALA A 39 3.30 -3.03 13.32
N MET A 40 2.51 -3.39 14.33
CA MET A 40 1.49 -2.50 14.92
C MET A 40 2.11 -1.29 15.62
N ASP A 41 3.21 -1.47 16.36
CA ASP A 41 3.93 -0.35 16.98
C ASP A 41 4.53 0.60 15.94
N LEU A 42 5.04 0.05 14.83
CA LEU A 42 5.59 0.84 13.73
C LEU A 42 4.53 1.71 13.06
N VAL A 43 3.38 1.14 12.71
CA VAL A 43 2.30 1.91 12.06
C VAL A 43 1.57 2.87 13.01
N ALA A 44 1.65 2.64 14.32
CA ALA A 44 1.12 3.57 15.33
C ALA A 44 2.09 4.70 15.68
N GLY A 45 3.40 4.47 15.57
CA GLY A 45 4.44 5.39 16.03
C GLY A 45 5.03 6.30 14.95
N ALA A 46 5.02 5.89 13.68
CA ALA A 46 5.62 6.65 12.59
C ALA A 46 4.61 7.59 11.92
N GLN A 47 5.05 8.80 11.52
CA GLN A 47 4.20 9.74 10.78
C GLN A 47 4.19 9.48 9.27
N ASN A 48 5.33 9.08 8.71
CA ASN A 48 5.45 8.73 7.29
C ASN A 48 5.61 7.22 7.15
N ILE A 49 4.58 6.57 6.62
CA ILE A 49 4.58 5.12 6.38
C ILE A 49 4.40 4.88 4.89
N ILE A 50 5.36 4.16 4.30
CA ILE A 50 5.32 3.72 2.91
C ILE A 50 5.14 2.21 2.89
N VAL A 51 4.13 1.73 2.19
CA VAL A 51 3.99 0.31 1.91
C VAL A 51 4.76 -0.03 0.63
N VAL A 52 5.56 -1.09 0.68
CA VAL A 52 6.22 -1.68 -0.50
C VAL A 52 5.69 -3.10 -0.69
N MET A 53 5.03 -3.36 -1.81
CA MET A 53 4.37 -4.65 -2.05
C MET A 53 4.25 -4.96 -3.55
N THR A 54 4.00 -6.20 -3.92
CA THR A 54 3.52 -6.47 -5.28
C THR A 54 2.09 -5.94 -5.44
N HIS A 55 1.75 -5.42 -6.60
CA HIS A 55 0.45 -4.80 -6.88
C HIS A 55 -0.69 -5.81 -6.84
N ALA A 56 -0.42 -7.01 -7.35
CA ALA A 56 -1.34 -8.13 -7.40
C ALA A 56 -0.74 -9.39 -6.76
N SER A 57 -1.61 -10.36 -6.47
CA SER A 57 -1.24 -11.72 -6.10
C SER A 57 -0.65 -12.47 -7.30
N LYS A 58 -0.06 -13.65 -7.06
CA LYS A 58 0.43 -14.52 -8.15
C LYS A 58 -0.68 -14.96 -9.11
N ASN A 59 -1.93 -14.90 -8.66
CA ASN A 59 -3.11 -15.25 -9.45
C ASN A 59 -3.71 -14.02 -10.18
N GLY A 60 -3.07 -12.84 -10.05
CA GLY A 60 -3.54 -11.60 -10.68
C GLY A 60 -4.58 -10.82 -9.88
N GLU A 61 -4.99 -11.29 -8.70
CA GLU A 61 -5.95 -10.58 -7.84
C GLU A 61 -5.30 -9.31 -7.27
N SER A 62 -6.01 -8.19 -7.35
CA SER A 62 -5.51 -6.93 -6.78
C SER A 62 -5.30 -7.04 -5.27
N LYS A 63 -4.26 -6.38 -4.77
CA LYS A 63 -4.03 -6.18 -3.34
C LYS A 63 -4.34 -4.75 -2.87
N LEU A 64 -4.73 -3.89 -3.81
CA LEU A 64 -5.18 -2.51 -3.56
C LEU A 64 -6.71 -2.50 -3.67
N LEU A 65 -7.38 -2.46 -2.52
CA LEU A 65 -8.79 -2.82 -2.39
C LEU A 65 -9.68 -1.61 -2.03
N PRO A 66 -11.00 -1.67 -2.25
CA PRO A 66 -11.92 -0.71 -1.65
C PRO A 66 -12.00 -0.87 -0.12
N GLN A 67 -11.81 -2.08 0.40
CA GLN A 67 -11.73 -2.36 1.82
C GLN A 67 -10.89 -3.62 2.04
N CYS A 68 -9.97 -3.60 3.00
CA CYS A 68 -9.21 -4.79 3.37
C CYS A 68 -10.15 -5.90 3.87
N THR A 69 -9.86 -7.13 3.48
CA THR A 69 -10.61 -8.34 3.90
C THR A 69 -9.85 -9.14 4.96
N LEU A 70 -8.53 -8.95 5.01
CA LEU A 70 -7.66 -9.57 6.00
C LEU A 70 -7.62 -8.77 7.31
N PRO A 71 -7.28 -9.42 8.44
CA PRO A 71 -7.13 -8.75 9.72
C PRO A 71 -6.11 -7.61 9.66
N LEU A 72 -6.56 -6.42 10.07
CA LEU A 72 -5.77 -5.20 9.97
C LEU A 72 -4.55 -5.23 10.89
N THR A 73 -3.46 -4.65 10.39
CA THR A 73 -2.28 -4.24 11.15
C THR A 73 -2.45 -2.80 11.65
N GLY A 74 -3.09 -1.93 10.85
CA GLY A 74 -3.29 -0.53 11.18
C GLY A 74 -4.44 0.07 10.38
N VAL A 75 -5.07 1.10 10.95
CA VAL A 75 -6.25 1.78 10.40
C VAL A 75 -5.86 3.17 9.93
N GLY A 76 -6.18 3.51 8.68
CA GLY A 76 -6.00 4.86 8.12
C GLY A 76 -4.60 5.47 8.25
N CYS A 77 -3.57 4.64 8.31
CA CYS A 77 -2.20 5.04 8.62
C CYS A 77 -1.29 5.09 7.38
N ILE A 78 -1.72 4.50 6.26
CA ILE A 78 -0.93 4.46 5.03
C ILE A 78 -1.28 5.66 4.14
N ARG A 79 -0.25 6.36 3.66
CA ARG A 79 -0.39 7.45 2.68
C ARG A 79 0.20 7.16 1.32
N ARG A 80 1.18 6.24 1.25
CA ARG A 80 1.89 5.90 0.01
C ARG A 80 2.06 4.40 -0.12
N VAL A 81 1.82 3.91 -1.33
CA VAL A 81 2.04 2.52 -1.72
C VAL A 81 2.92 2.50 -2.96
N LEU A 82 4.10 1.89 -2.84
CA LEU A 82 4.98 1.61 -3.95
C LEU A 82 4.84 0.13 -4.33
N THR A 83 4.59 -0.12 -5.60
CA THR A 83 4.50 -1.47 -6.14
C THR A 83 5.47 -1.70 -7.29
N ASP A 84 5.50 -2.94 -7.79
CA ASP A 84 6.16 -3.33 -9.02
C ASP A 84 5.60 -2.63 -10.28
N LEU A 85 4.43 -1.98 -10.17
CA LEU A 85 3.75 -1.34 -11.29
C LEU A 85 3.65 0.18 -11.16
N ALA A 86 3.57 0.70 -9.93
CA ALA A 86 3.21 2.10 -9.72
C ALA A 86 3.58 2.63 -8.32
N LEU A 87 3.70 3.95 -8.23
CA LEU A 87 3.66 4.71 -6.99
C LEU A 87 2.28 5.35 -6.88
N LEU A 88 1.58 5.03 -5.80
CA LEU A 88 0.26 5.56 -5.50
C LEU A 88 0.26 6.30 -4.18
N GLU A 89 -0.48 7.40 -4.12
CA GLU A 89 -0.85 8.08 -2.88
C GLU A 89 -2.29 7.74 -2.50
N ILE A 90 -2.65 7.83 -1.23
CA ILE A 90 -4.02 7.66 -0.76
C ILE A 90 -4.56 9.03 -0.35
N VAL A 91 -5.57 9.51 -1.07
CA VAL A 91 -6.17 10.83 -0.89
C VAL A 91 -7.69 10.71 -1.01
N ASP A 92 -8.43 11.23 -0.02
CA ASP A 92 -9.90 11.32 -0.03
C ASP A 92 -10.64 10.03 -0.45
N GLY A 93 -10.18 8.88 0.05
CA GLY A 93 -10.81 7.60 -0.23
C GLY A 93 -10.53 7.07 -1.64
N ALA A 94 -9.40 7.45 -2.24
CA ALA A 94 -8.95 6.93 -3.54
C ALA A 94 -7.42 6.74 -3.56
N PHE A 95 -6.99 5.77 -4.36
CA PHE A 95 -5.60 5.67 -4.80
C PHE A 95 -5.36 6.69 -5.93
N VAL A 96 -4.44 7.62 -5.73
CA VAL A 96 -4.00 8.58 -6.73
C VAL A 96 -2.72 8.07 -7.36
N LEU A 97 -2.78 7.70 -8.64
CA LEU A 97 -1.62 7.23 -9.40
C LEU A 97 -0.67 8.40 -9.70
N ARG A 98 0.53 8.36 -9.11
CA ARG A 98 1.56 9.40 -9.28
C ARG A 98 2.61 9.01 -10.31
N GLU A 99 3.11 7.78 -10.21
CA GLU A 99 4.12 7.29 -11.13
C GLU A 99 3.81 5.86 -11.57
N VAL A 100 4.15 5.52 -12.81
CA VAL A 100 4.12 4.15 -13.35
C VAL A 100 5.53 3.63 -13.51
N ALA A 101 5.75 2.34 -13.27
CA ALA A 101 7.02 1.70 -13.52
C ALA A 101 7.38 1.77 -15.03
N PRO A 102 8.67 1.70 -15.40
CA PRO A 102 9.06 1.81 -16.80
C PRO A 102 8.38 0.79 -17.70
N GLY A 103 7.79 1.28 -18.80
CA GLY A 103 7.06 0.46 -19.76
C GLY A 103 5.66 0.01 -19.31
N ILE A 104 5.18 0.43 -18.13
CA ILE A 104 3.82 0.17 -17.66
C ILE A 104 2.89 1.33 -18.03
N SER A 105 1.75 1.01 -18.63
CA SER A 105 0.71 2.01 -18.93
C SER A 105 -0.17 2.29 -17.71
N PRO A 106 -0.70 3.52 -17.53
CA PRO A 106 -1.71 3.82 -16.51
C PRO A 106 -2.93 2.88 -16.57
N ASP A 107 -3.38 2.51 -17.78
CA ASP A 107 -4.49 1.59 -17.98
C ASP A 107 -4.23 0.19 -17.40
N GLU A 108 -2.98 -0.28 -17.44
CA GLU A 108 -2.61 -1.55 -16.81
C GLU A 108 -2.74 -1.49 -15.28
N VAL A 109 -2.31 -0.38 -14.67
CA VAL A 109 -2.45 -0.15 -13.24
C VAL A 109 -3.93 -0.10 -12.84
N ILE A 110 -4.76 0.60 -13.63
CA ILE A 110 -6.22 0.64 -13.43
C ILE A 110 -6.80 -0.77 -13.45
N ARG A 111 -6.48 -1.59 -14.47
CA ARG A 111 -7.00 -2.96 -14.57
C ARG A 111 -6.58 -3.87 -13.42
N LYS A 112 -5.46 -3.57 -12.76
CA LYS A 112 -4.92 -4.37 -11.64
C LYS A 112 -5.22 -3.76 -10.27
N THR A 113 -5.97 -2.67 -10.20
CA THR A 113 -6.42 -2.03 -8.96
C THR A 113 -7.91 -2.28 -8.75
N ALA A 114 -8.31 -2.86 -7.63
CA ALA A 114 -9.73 -3.07 -7.30
C ALA A 114 -10.36 -1.87 -6.57
N GLY A 115 -9.56 -1.15 -5.78
CA GLY A 115 -9.99 0.08 -5.12
C GLY A 115 -10.23 1.23 -6.09
N ARG A 116 -10.95 2.26 -5.64
CA ARG A 116 -11.13 3.49 -6.41
C ARG A 116 -9.75 4.09 -6.75
N LEU A 117 -9.47 4.24 -8.04
CA LEU A 117 -8.23 4.83 -8.54
C LEU A 117 -8.52 6.08 -9.36
N ILE A 118 -7.69 7.11 -9.16
CA ILE A 118 -7.67 8.35 -9.92
C ILE A 118 -6.29 8.49 -10.54
N VAL A 119 -6.22 8.73 -11.84
CA VAL A 119 -4.95 9.05 -12.52
C VAL A 119 -4.69 10.54 -12.33
N ALA A 120 -3.53 10.90 -11.77
CA ALA A 120 -3.16 12.29 -11.62
C ALA A 120 -2.86 12.94 -12.99
N ASP A 121 -3.19 14.23 -13.14
CA ASP A 121 -2.91 14.98 -14.37
C ASP A 121 -1.41 15.03 -14.71
N ASP A 122 -0.56 14.90 -13.67
CA ASP A 122 0.90 14.91 -13.75
C ASP A 122 1.53 13.52 -13.65
N VAL A 123 0.76 12.44 -13.90
CA VAL A 123 1.28 11.07 -13.89
C VAL A 123 2.48 10.93 -14.84
N ARG A 124 3.54 10.31 -14.36
CA ARG A 124 4.80 10.16 -15.10
C ARG A 124 5.41 8.78 -14.95
N GLU A 125 6.30 8.43 -15.85
CA GLU A 125 7.12 7.24 -15.69
C GLU A 125 8.16 7.46 -14.57
N MET A 126 8.37 6.44 -13.73
CA MET A 126 9.38 6.43 -12.68
C MET A 126 10.78 6.59 -13.28
N ARG A 127 11.64 7.35 -12.59
CA ARG A 127 13.05 7.52 -12.96
C ARG A 127 13.95 6.92 -11.88
N PHE A 128 14.80 5.98 -12.28
CA PHE A 128 15.87 5.45 -11.45
C PHE A 128 17.17 6.13 -11.90
N SER A 129 17.60 7.14 -11.15
CA SER A 129 18.88 7.84 -11.38
C SER A 129 19.98 7.25 -10.51
#